data_AF-A0A5N5TPH4-F1
#
_entry.id   AF-A0A5N5TPH4-F1
#
_cell.length_a   1.000
_cell.length_b   1.000
_cell.length_c   1.000
_cell.angle_alpha   90.00
_cell.angle_beta   90.00
_cell.angle_gamma   90.00
#
_symmetry.space_group_name_H-M   'P 1'
#
loop_
_entity.id
_entity.type
_entity.pdbx_description
1 polymer ?
#
loop_
_entity_poly.entity_id
_entity_poly.type
_entity_poly.pdbx_seq_one_letter_code
_entity_poly.pdbx_strand_id
1 'polypeptide(L)'
;MYNPEKLIYDGCLPELLQLTKTTPQMTTAIEIAQSAELYEKEQNYSAALEKYEMALGKLLNLLQNEPKGRRRDLLIEEVSRWMDQAERIKALTRGSTLPHSLSTDTYQLSLNKILYI
;
A
#
# COMPACT_ATOMS: atom_id res chain seq x y z
N MET A 1 -13.96 -12.28 -11.83
CA MET A 1 -14.96 -11.67 -10.94
C MET A 1 -14.29 -11.52 -9.57
N TYR A 2 -14.02 -10.28 -9.16
CA TYR A 2 -13.41 -9.98 -7.86
C TYR A 2 -14.47 -10.22 -6.76
N ASN A 3 -14.11 -11.02 -5.76
CA ASN A 3 -14.99 -11.35 -4.63
C ASN A 3 -14.63 -10.44 -3.43
N PRO A 4 -15.49 -9.46 -3.07
CA PRO A 4 -15.19 -8.49 -2.03
C PRO A 4 -15.18 -9.09 -0.61
N GLU A 5 -15.65 -10.32 -0.41
CA GLU A 5 -15.66 -10.98 0.90
C GLU A 5 -14.30 -11.56 1.32
N LYS A 6 -13.28 -11.47 0.46
CA LYS A 6 -11.93 -11.98 0.76
C LYS A 6 -10.96 -10.94 1.31
N LEU A 7 -11.47 -9.81 1.82
CA LEU A 7 -10.69 -8.81 2.59
C LEU A 7 -10.56 -9.19 4.08
N ILE A 8 -10.50 -10.49 4.38
CA ILE A 8 -9.89 -10.92 5.63
C ILE A 8 -8.40 -10.70 5.43
N TYR A 9 -7.83 -9.66 6.05
CA TYR A 9 -6.39 -9.48 6.14
C TYR A 9 -5.80 -10.74 6.77
N ASP A 10 -5.37 -11.67 5.93
CA ASP A 10 -4.57 -12.83 6.32
C ASP A 10 -3.08 -12.44 6.35
N GLY A 11 -2.81 -11.13 6.25
CA GLY A 11 -1.54 -10.54 5.85
C GLY A 11 -0.39 -11.05 6.69
N CYS A 12 0.37 -11.94 6.06
CA CYS A 12 1.55 -12.52 6.66
C CYS A 12 2.75 -11.71 6.16
N LEU A 13 2.92 -10.49 6.68
CA LEU A 13 4.12 -9.68 6.45
C LEU A 13 5.42 -10.49 6.68
N PRO A 14 5.51 -11.42 7.66
CA PRO A 14 6.63 -12.34 7.77
C PRO A 14 6.83 -13.27 6.54
N GLU A 15 5.75 -13.81 5.97
CA GLU A 15 5.81 -14.62 4.73
C GLU A 15 6.25 -13.76 3.55
N LEU A 16 5.68 -12.56 3.39
CA LEU A 16 6.09 -11.63 2.34
C LEU A 16 7.59 -11.32 2.45
N LEU A 17 8.08 -10.95 3.63
CA LEU A 17 9.50 -10.68 3.87
C LEU A 17 10.41 -11.88 3.56
N GLN A 18 9.95 -13.12 3.79
CA GLN A 18 10.70 -14.31 3.37
C GLN A 18 10.78 -14.42 1.85
N LEU A 19 9.68 -14.14 1.15
CA LEU A 19 9.58 -14.20 -0.31
C LEU A 19 10.30 -13.04 -1.02
N THR A 20 10.51 -11.90 -0.34
CA THR A 20 11.22 -10.74 -0.90
C THR A 20 12.74 -10.77 -0.68
N LYS A 21 13.29 -11.73 0.07
CA LYS A 21 14.75 -11.84 0.34
C LYS A 21 15.61 -11.86 -0.93
N THR A 22 15.07 -12.40 -2.02
CA THR A 22 15.73 -12.46 -3.33
C THR A 22 15.63 -11.17 -4.13
N THR A 23 14.93 -10.16 -3.62
CA THR A 23 14.69 -8.87 -4.29
C THR A 23 14.94 -7.74 -3.28
N PRO A 24 16.21 -7.33 -3.09
CA PRO A 24 16.59 -6.38 -2.04
C PRO A 24 15.81 -5.06 -2.09
N GLN A 25 15.53 -4.57 -3.30
CA GLN A 25 14.75 -3.34 -3.51
C GLN A 25 13.32 -3.43 -2.95
N MET A 26 12.71 -4.62 -3.00
CA MET A 26 11.38 -4.88 -2.46
C MET A 26 11.42 -4.92 -0.93
N THR A 27 12.41 -5.61 -0.36
CA THR A 27 12.62 -5.63 1.10
C THR A 27 12.85 -4.23 1.65
N THR A 28 13.72 -3.43 1.02
CA THR A 28 13.95 -2.04 1.42
C THR A 28 12.68 -1.20 1.35
N ALA A 29 11.83 -1.39 0.33
CA ALA A 29 10.58 -0.66 0.23
C ALA A 29 9.56 -1.06 1.33
N ILE A 30 9.54 -2.34 1.72
CA ILE A 30 8.75 -2.81 2.86
C ILE A 30 9.25 -2.22 4.18
N GLU A 31 10.57 -2.17 4.41
CA GLU A 31 11.17 -1.56 5.60
C GLU A 31 10.86 -0.06 5.72
N ILE A 32 10.82 0.65 4.58
CA ILE A 32 10.40 2.06 4.53
C ILE A 32 8.93 2.18 4.97
N ALA A 33 8.05 1.29 4.51
CA ALA A 33 6.64 1.31 4.92
C ALA A 33 6.45 0.97 6.40
N GLN A 34 7.20 0.00 6.93
CA GLN A 34 7.23 -0.26 8.38
C GLN A 34 7.72 0.95 9.18
N SER A 35 8.69 1.70 8.65
CA SER A 35 9.12 2.96 9.26
C SER A 35 7.99 4.01 9.27
N ALA A 36 7.17 4.04 8.22
CA ALA A 36 5.99 4.91 8.16
C ALA A 36 4.98 4.59 9.27
N GLU A 37 4.73 3.31 9.55
CA GLU A 37 3.86 2.86 10.65
C GLU A 37 4.40 3.25 12.03
N LEU A 38 5.73 3.26 12.20
CA LEU A 38 6.34 3.75 13.44
C LEU A 38 6.11 5.24 13.63
N TYR A 39 6.33 6.05 12.58
CA TYR A 39 6.01 7.49 12.61
C TYR A 39 4.52 7.77 12.84
N GLU A 40 3.64 6.94 12.27
CA GLU A 40 2.20 7.03 12.49
C GLU A 40 1.84 6.79 13.97
N LYS A 41 2.46 5.79 14.62
CA LYS A 41 2.29 5.52 16.07
C LYS A 41 2.78 6.67 16.94
N GLU A 42 3.84 7.36 16.51
CA GLU A 42 4.36 8.56 17.16
C GLU A 42 3.55 9.83 16.83
N GLN A 43 2.46 9.70 16.06
CA GLN A 43 1.64 10.81 15.56
C GLN A 43 2.41 11.83 14.71
N ASN A 44 3.60 11.46 14.23
CA ASN A 44 4.36 12.24 13.28
C ASN A 44 3.83 11.98 11.86
N TYR A 45 2.62 12.49 11.61
CA TYR A 45 1.88 12.24 10.37
C TYR A 45 2.60 12.75 9.12
N SER A 46 3.36 13.84 9.21
CA SER A 46 4.16 14.36 8.10
C SER A 46 5.23 13.35 7.66
N ALA A 47 6.03 12.84 8.61
CA ALA A 47 7.07 11.87 8.32
C ALA A 47 6.46 10.52 7.88
N ALA A 48 5.37 10.09 8.51
CA ALA A 48 4.66 8.88 8.11
C ALA A 48 4.21 8.96 6.64
N LEU A 49 3.61 10.08 6.23
CA LEU A 49 3.16 10.32 4.86
C LEU A 49 4.29 10.23 3.85
N GLU A 50 5.40 10.92 4.11
CA GLU A 50 6.58 10.91 3.24
C GLU A 50 7.11 9.48 3.05
N LYS A 51 7.18 8.70 4.14
CA LYS A 51 7.64 7.31 4.09
C LYS A 51 6.65 6.41 3.35
N TYR A 52 5.35 6.55 3.58
CA TYR A 52 4.33 5.80 2.83
C TYR A 52 4.43 6.08 1.33
N GLU A 53 4.49 7.35 0.92
CA GLU A 53 4.59 7.72 -0.50
C GLU A 53 5.87 7.17 -1.15
N MET A 54 7.00 7.26 -0.45
CA MET A 54 8.27 6.70 -0.92
C MET A 54 8.23 5.17 -1.07
N ALA A 55 7.65 4.46 -0.09
CA ALA A 55 7.51 3.00 -0.16
C ALA A 55 6.56 2.59 -1.29
N LEU A 56 5.36 3.18 -1.33
CA LEU A 56 4.33 2.87 -2.33
C LEU A 56 4.82 3.13 -3.75
N GLY A 57 5.54 4.24 -3.99
CA GLY A 57 6.13 4.52 -5.30
C GLY A 57 7.11 3.42 -5.75
N LYS A 58 7.92 2.88 -4.83
CA LYS A 58 8.83 1.75 -5.14
C LYS A 58 8.07 0.44 -5.37
N LEU A 59 7.14 0.11 -4.48
CA LEU A 59 6.39 -1.15 -4.52
C LEU A 59 5.49 -1.24 -5.75
N LEU A 60 4.83 -0.15 -6.16
CA LEU A 60 4.01 -0.11 -7.37
C LEU A 60 4.84 -0.35 -8.64
N ASN A 61 6.04 0.23 -8.71
CA ASN A 61 6.96 -0.01 -9.83
C ASN A 61 7.45 -1.47 -9.87
N LEU A 62 7.72 -2.07 -8.70
CA LEU A 62 8.11 -3.48 -8.60
C LEU A 62 6.94 -4.42 -8.98
N LEU A 63 5.72 -4.08 -8.56
CA LEU A 63 4.52 -4.86 -8.79
C LEU A 63 4.16 -4.99 -10.29
N GLN A 64 4.50 -3.99 -11.10
CA GLN A 64 4.30 -4.04 -12.57
C GLN A 64 5.05 -5.23 -13.20
N ASN A 65 6.24 -5.55 -12.70
CA ASN A 65 7.10 -6.61 -13.23
C ASN A 65 7.04 -7.90 -12.41
N GLU A 66 6.22 -7.95 -11.37
CA GLU A 66 6.13 -9.09 -10.47
C GLU A 66 5.32 -10.23 -11.12
N PRO A 67 5.86 -11.45 -11.25
CA PRO A 67 5.12 -12.56 -11.84
C PRO A 67 3.88 -12.92 -11.01
N LYS A 68 2.83 -13.45 -11.67
CA LYS A 68 1.63 -13.93 -10.97
C LYS A 68 2.00 -15.04 -9.99
N GLY A 69 1.49 -14.97 -8.76
CA GLY A 69 1.71 -15.97 -7.73
C GLY A 69 1.58 -15.40 -6.32
N ARG A 70 1.85 -16.24 -5.31
CA ARG A 70 1.66 -15.91 -3.89
C ARG A 70 2.36 -14.63 -3.45
N ARG A 71 3.59 -14.40 -3.93
CA ARG A 71 4.37 -13.18 -3.61
C ARG A 71 3.67 -11.91 -4.13
N ARG A 72 3.10 -11.98 -5.34
CA ARG A 72 2.33 -10.87 -5.93
C ARG A 72 1.05 -10.62 -5.16
N ASP A 73 0.32 -11.68 -4.80
CA ASP A 73 -0.95 -11.55 -4.08
C ASP A 73 -0.73 -10.89 -2.71
N LEU A 74 0.26 -11.37 -1.94
CA LEU A 74 0.65 -10.77 -0.67
C LEU A 74 1.13 -9.32 -0.82
N LEU A 75 1.89 -9.02 -1.88
CA LEU A 75 2.35 -7.67 -2.15
C LEU A 75 1.18 -6.72 -2.48
N ILE A 76 0.19 -7.18 -3.23
CA ILE A 76 -1.01 -6.39 -3.54
C ILE A 76 -1.77 -6.07 -2.25
N GLU A 77 -2.01 -7.07 -1.41
CA GLU A 77 -2.72 -6.90 -0.13
C GLU A 77 -2.03 -5.86 0.76
N GLU A 78 -0.71 -5.96 0.91
CA GLU A 78 0.06 -5.06 1.77
C GLU A 78 0.16 -3.64 1.18
N VAL A 79 0.35 -3.51 -0.13
CA VAL A 79 0.34 -2.21 -0.82
C VAL A 79 -1.03 -1.54 -0.68
N SER A 80 -2.12 -2.28 -0.82
CA SER A 80 -3.48 -1.77 -0.59
C SER A 80 -3.65 -1.25 0.83
N ARG A 81 -3.20 -1.99 1.84
CA ARG A 81 -3.24 -1.54 3.24
C ARG A 81 -2.50 -0.21 3.45
N TRP A 82 -1.27 -0.11 2.94
CA TRP A 82 -0.46 1.09 3.09
C TRP A 82 -1.04 2.29 2.33
N MET A 83 -1.70 2.08 1.19
CA MET A 83 -2.44 3.15 0.51
C MET A 83 -3.61 3.67 1.36
N ASP A 84 -4.38 2.77 1.98
CA ASP A 84 -5.49 3.17 2.86
C ASP A 84 -4.99 3.92 4.10
N GLN A 85 -3.88 3.48 4.70
CA GLN A 85 -3.23 4.20 5.80
C GLN A 85 -2.75 5.59 5.38
N ALA A 86 -2.07 5.70 4.23
CA ALA A 86 -1.59 6.97 3.72
C ALA A 86 -2.75 7.94 3.46
N GLU A 87 -3.86 7.48 2.87
CA GLU A 87 -5.03 8.31 2.61
C GLU A 87 -5.72 8.75 3.91
N ARG A 88 -5.81 7.87 4.90
CA ARG A 88 -6.30 8.20 6.24
C ARG A 88 -5.45 9.30 6.91
N ILE A 89 -4.13 9.21 6.80
CA ILE A 89 -3.20 10.22 7.35
C ILE A 89 -3.32 11.55 6.56
N LYS A 90 -3.50 11.51 5.24
CA LYS A 90 -3.81 12.71 4.44
C LYS A 90 -5.09 13.38 4.92
N ALA A 91 -6.14 12.62 5.19
CA ALA A 91 -7.38 13.17 5.72
C ALA A 91 -7.20 13.82 7.10
N LEU A 92 -6.38 13.23 7.98
CA LEU A 92 -6.08 13.78 9.31
C LEU A 92 -5.25 15.08 9.24
N THR A 93 -4.21 15.10 8.40
CA THR A 93 -3.32 16.27 8.24
C THR A 93 -3.98 17.43 7.51
N ARG A 94 -4.98 17.16 6.66
CA ARG A 94 -5.78 18.17 5.95
C ARG A 94 -6.92 18.78 6.75
N GLY A 95 -7.21 18.29 7.97
CA GLY A 95 -8.50 18.48 8.65
C GLY A 95 -9.20 19.83 8.45
N SER A 96 -10.16 19.91 7.51
CA SER A 96 -11.32 20.84 7.46
C SER A 96 -11.93 21.05 6.06
N THR A 97 -12.10 20.04 5.20
CA THR A 97 -13.16 20.06 4.17
C THR A 97 -13.52 18.63 3.79
N LEU A 98 -14.63 18.13 4.35
CA LEU A 98 -15.41 17.14 3.63
C LEU A 98 -15.96 17.82 2.37
N PRO A 99 -15.82 17.19 1.21
CA PRO A 99 -17.00 16.87 0.44
C PRO A 99 -17.23 15.38 0.62
N HIS A 100 -18.36 15.10 1.26
CA HIS A 100 -19.05 13.84 1.25
C HIS A 100 -19.41 13.46 -0.20
N SER A 101 -18.44 13.00 -0.99
CA SER A 101 -18.61 12.27 -2.25
C SER A 101 -17.26 12.06 -2.94
N LEU A 102 -16.49 11.05 -2.53
CA LEU A 102 -15.60 10.36 -3.48
C LEU A 102 -15.90 8.87 -3.31
N SER A 103 -17.01 8.51 -3.95
CA SER A 103 -17.34 7.14 -4.33
C SER A 103 -16.10 6.47 -4.92
N THR A 104 -15.92 5.21 -4.53
CA THR A 104 -15.33 4.02 -5.18
C THR A 104 -14.64 4.09 -6.55
N ASP A 105 -14.73 5.17 -7.31
CA ASP A 105 -14.30 5.31 -8.69
C ASP A 105 -12.81 5.64 -8.82
N THR A 106 -12.20 6.33 -7.85
CA THR A 106 -10.79 6.76 -7.93
C THR A 106 -9.81 5.60 -7.73
N TYR A 107 -10.10 4.68 -6.81
CA TYR A 107 -9.34 3.44 -6.60
C TYR A 107 -9.50 2.47 -7.77
N GLN A 108 -10.71 2.39 -8.36
CA GLN A 108 -10.90 1.57 -9.55
C GLN A 108 -10.24 2.16 -10.78
N LEU A 109 -10.16 3.48 -10.92
CA LEU A 109 -9.46 4.13 -12.04
C LEU A 109 -7.93 3.92 -11.97
N SER A 110 -7.34 3.95 -10.77
CA SER A 110 -5.89 3.69 -10.62
C SER A 110 -5.55 2.21 -10.83
N LEU A 111 -6.40 1.28 -10.36
CA LEU A 111 -6.24 -0.16 -10.62
C LEU A 111 -6.50 -0.55 -12.09
N ASN A 112 -7.50 0.05 -12.74
CA ASN A 112 -7.78 -0.21 -14.15
C ASN A 112 -6.66 0.27 -15.08
N LYS A 113 -5.88 1.28 -14.68
CA LYS A 113 -4.72 1.75 -15.45
C LYS A 113 -3.52 0.81 -15.35
N ILE A 114 -3.44 0.00 -14.29
CA ILE A 114 -2.37 -0.99 -14.08
C ILE A 114 -2.72 -2.35 -14.71
N LEU A 115 -4.02 -2.65 -14.92
CA LEU A 115 -4.46 -3.94 -15.50
C LEU A 115 -4.55 -3.98 -17.04
N TYR A 116 -4.33 -2.87 -17.74
CA TYR A 116 -4.45 -2.75 -19.21
C TYR A 116 -3.17 -2.22 -19.90
N ILE A 117 -2.01 -2.68 -19.44
CA ILE A 117 -0.73 -2.62 -20.16
C ILE A 117 -0.10 -4.00 -20.05
#